data_AF-A0A1M3GVG3-F1
#
_entry.id   AF-A0A1M3GVG3-F1
#
_cell.length_a   1.000
_cell.length_b   1.000
_cell.length_c   1.000
_cell.angle_alpha   90.00
_cell.angle_beta   90.00
_cell.angle_gamma   90.00
#
_symmetry.space_group_name_H-M   'P 1'
#
loop_
_entity.id
_entity.type
_entity.pdbx_description
1 polymer ?
#
loop_
_entity_poly.entity_id
_entity_poly.type
_entity_poly.pdbx_seq_one_letter_code
_entity_poly.pdbx_strand_id
1 'polypeptide(L)'
;MEKIRKIFIFFLSFLIMIQVTWSVEGRKGDKKPSIYASTTPSSKKILSQQPTRQKLNGVSSTIPLYSISQLPIKPGVHESDNIEAILSYALENFDNQDLVIFDVDEVLITGLDPYYFEHCLKKSALHNHLFSQNEDTIDQFFLYMFLSKSRPWTYMDNRLPELIKKLQSQGIPCIANTALNPTINPVLNIDVPTLRVNMLRSLDIDFAKTFPHFLSWDFNTLDLTHILKERPLFKEGIIFSSETPKYITTLELFKKMGIKPRRVLFIDDHYDNARLMYERLSLEGLECYSFCYSKKKTKPLRSYFTEEAFNRELKKLEIFLERLLNKGNVEELFSKL
;
A
#
# COMPACT_ATOMS: atom_id res chain seq x y z
N MET A 1 -23.81 -5.55 11.76
CA MET A 1 -22.54 -5.08 12.35
C MET A 1 -21.31 -5.54 11.57
N GLU A 2 -21.34 -6.70 10.91
CA GLU A 2 -20.20 -7.23 10.11
C GLU A 2 -19.90 -6.43 8.83
N LYS A 3 -20.93 -5.84 8.18
CA LYS A 3 -20.77 -4.89 7.06
C LYS A 3 -20.11 -3.56 7.44
N ILE A 4 -20.27 -3.10 8.68
CA ILE A 4 -19.62 -1.86 9.19
C ILE A 4 -18.13 -2.12 9.46
N ARG A 5 -17.76 -3.37 9.78
CA ARG A 5 -16.37 -3.78 10.00
C ARG A 5 -15.54 -3.83 8.71
N LYS A 6 -16.14 -4.22 7.57
CA LYS A 6 -15.47 -4.21 6.25
C LYS A 6 -15.19 -2.79 5.74
N ILE A 7 -16.14 -1.87 5.96
CA ILE A 7 -15.93 -0.43 5.68
C ILE A 7 -14.84 0.15 6.59
N PHE A 8 -14.76 -0.28 7.86
CA PHE A 8 -13.76 0.25 8.79
C PHE A 8 -12.32 -0.18 8.48
N ILE A 9 -12.10 -1.36 7.87
CA ILE A 9 -10.77 -1.80 7.44
C ILE A 9 -10.33 -1.02 6.19
N PHE A 10 -11.22 -0.83 5.21
CA PHE A 10 -10.97 0.00 4.04
C PHE A 10 -10.70 1.48 4.40
N PHE A 11 -11.41 2.01 5.40
CA PHE A 11 -11.19 3.37 5.92
C PHE A 11 -9.94 3.50 6.78
N LEU A 12 -9.52 2.47 7.53
CA LEU A 12 -8.32 2.53 8.36
C LEU A 12 -7.04 2.43 7.53
N SER A 13 -7.07 1.65 6.44
CA SER A 13 -6.02 1.59 5.42
C SER A 13 -5.77 2.94 4.75
N PHE A 14 -6.79 3.81 4.70
CA PHE A 14 -6.71 5.10 4.02
C PHE A 14 -6.61 6.31 4.97
N LEU A 15 -7.04 6.19 6.24
CA LEU A 15 -6.94 7.26 7.24
C LEU A 15 -5.51 7.46 7.80
N ILE A 16 -4.66 6.44 7.81
CA ILE A 16 -3.33 6.51 8.43
C ILE A 16 -2.36 7.40 7.62
N MET A 17 -2.62 7.59 6.32
CA MET A 17 -1.93 8.58 5.48
C MET A 17 -2.03 10.02 6.03
N ILE A 18 -3.08 10.35 6.79
CA ILE A 18 -3.31 11.71 7.31
C ILE A 18 -2.40 12.02 8.53
N GLN A 19 -1.96 11.02 9.29
CA GLN A 19 -1.14 11.26 10.48
C GLN A 19 0.33 11.57 10.15
N VAL A 20 0.86 11.12 9.00
CA VAL A 20 2.27 11.34 8.64
C VAL A 20 2.53 12.79 8.18
N THR A 21 1.53 13.48 7.63
CA THR A 21 1.64 14.88 7.20
C THR A 21 1.51 15.91 8.31
N TRP A 22 1.05 15.55 9.51
CA TRP A 22 0.82 16.49 10.62
C TRP A 22 2.00 16.66 11.59
N SER A 23 3.12 15.96 11.39
CA SER A 23 4.28 16.01 12.32
C SER A 23 5.35 17.04 11.96
N VAL A 24 5.16 17.86 10.91
CA VAL A 24 6.21 18.78 10.41
C VAL A 24 5.88 20.27 10.61
N GLU A 25 4.69 20.65 11.09
CA GLU A 25 4.36 22.07 11.29
C GLU A 25 4.01 22.41 12.75
N GLY A 26 4.98 23.03 13.43
CA GLY A 26 4.72 24.14 14.36
C GLY A 26 4.35 23.82 15.81
N ARG A 27 5.35 23.61 16.69
CA ARG A 27 5.28 24.12 18.07
C ARG A 27 6.10 25.41 18.18
N LYS A 28 5.44 26.55 17.96
CA LYS A 28 5.83 27.80 18.61
C LYS A 28 4.96 27.95 19.85
N GLY A 29 5.61 28.16 20.99
CA GLY A 29 5.00 28.12 22.29
C GLY A 29 4.10 29.32 22.57
N ASP A 30 3.30 29.18 23.62
CA ASP A 30 3.07 30.29 24.54
C ASP A 30 2.69 29.81 25.94
N LYS A 31 2.95 30.70 26.88
CA LYS A 31 3.13 30.52 28.32
C LYS A 31 1.81 30.30 29.09
N LYS A 32 1.93 29.64 30.24
CA LYS A 32 0.93 29.59 31.34
C LYS A 32 0.54 30.99 31.84
N PRO A 33 -0.58 31.10 32.58
CA PRO A 33 -0.42 31.24 34.03
C PRO A 33 -1.31 30.31 34.87
N SER A 34 -0.94 30.22 36.14
CA SER A 34 -1.40 29.32 37.20
C SER A 34 -2.52 29.92 38.07
N ILE A 35 -2.65 29.38 39.30
CA ILE A 35 -3.35 29.81 40.53
C ILE A 35 -4.83 29.32 40.59
N TYR A 36 -5.41 28.70 41.63
CA TYR A 36 -5.19 28.65 43.10
C TYR A 36 -5.48 27.26 43.73
N ALA A 37 -5.08 27.14 45.00
CA ALA A 37 -5.00 25.97 45.87
C ALA A 37 -6.19 25.78 46.84
N SER A 38 -6.08 24.69 47.64
CA SER A 38 -6.69 24.44 48.97
C SER A 38 -8.09 23.78 48.94
N THR A 39 -8.51 22.85 49.81
CA THR A 39 -8.07 22.34 51.12
C THR A 39 -8.59 20.90 51.35
N THR A 40 -7.87 20.11 52.15
CA THR A 40 -8.28 18.86 52.85
C THR A 40 -9.11 19.18 54.12
N PRO A 41 -9.71 18.24 54.93
CA PRO A 41 -9.24 16.87 55.18
C PRO A 41 -10.26 15.74 55.54
N SER A 42 -9.67 14.53 55.64
CA SER A 42 -9.96 13.45 56.62
C SER A 42 -11.17 12.53 56.40
N SER A 43 -10.93 11.24 56.10
CA SER A 43 -10.84 10.19 57.14
C SER A 43 -10.59 8.78 56.57
N LYS A 44 -9.95 7.95 57.40
CA LYS A 44 -9.42 6.59 57.19
C LYS A 44 -10.51 5.55 56.87
N LYS A 45 -10.22 4.56 56.01
CA LYS A 45 -10.05 3.13 56.39
C LYS A 45 -9.94 2.13 55.23
N ILE A 46 -9.06 1.15 55.46
CA ILE A 46 -9.08 -0.28 55.08
C ILE A 46 -8.42 -0.71 53.76
N LEU A 47 -7.37 -1.51 53.97
CA LEU A 47 -6.67 -2.45 53.09
C LEU A 47 -7.60 -3.26 52.17
N SER A 48 -7.24 -3.30 50.88
CA SER A 48 -7.31 -4.54 50.10
C SER A 48 -6.11 -4.58 49.15
N GLN A 49 -5.31 -5.64 49.26
CA GLN A 49 -4.18 -5.91 48.38
C GLN A 49 -4.73 -6.45 47.07
N GLN A 50 -4.42 -5.78 45.95
CA GLN A 50 -4.59 -6.32 44.60
C GLN A 50 -3.21 -6.62 44.00
N PRO A 51 -3.06 -7.73 43.26
CA PRO A 51 -1.78 -8.13 42.69
C PRO A 51 -1.36 -7.22 41.53
N THR A 52 -0.10 -6.85 41.55
CA THR A 52 0.61 -6.02 40.57
C THR A 52 0.57 -6.70 39.19
N ARG A 53 -0.18 -6.13 38.25
CA ARG A 53 -0.03 -6.41 36.81
C ARG A 53 1.35 -5.93 36.36
N GLN A 54 2.25 -6.86 36.06
CA GLN A 54 3.46 -6.57 35.30
C GLN A 54 3.06 -6.05 33.91
N LYS A 55 3.39 -4.79 33.63
CA LYS A 55 3.36 -4.23 32.28
C LYS A 55 4.51 -4.86 31.48
N LEU A 56 4.17 -5.72 30.53
CA LEU A 56 5.06 -6.08 29.43
C LEU A 56 5.22 -4.84 28.54
N ASN A 57 6.33 -4.13 28.72
CA ASN A 57 6.75 -3.06 27.82
C ASN A 57 7.32 -3.69 26.55
N GLY A 58 6.47 -3.92 25.55
CA GLY A 58 6.91 -4.16 24.17
C GLY A 58 7.47 -2.87 23.59
N VAL A 59 8.79 -2.73 23.60
CA VAL A 59 9.51 -1.65 22.93
C VAL A 59 9.49 -1.94 21.43
N SER A 60 8.61 -1.28 20.69
CA SER A 60 8.73 -1.17 19.23
C SER A 60 9.77 -0.08 18.96
N SER A 61 11.03 -0.50 18.78
CA SER A 61 12.11 0.42 18.41
C SER A 61 12.15 0.56 16.89
N THR A 62 11.58 1.65 16.36
CA THR A 62 11.82 2.06 14.97
C THR A 62 13.20 2.70 14.90
N ILE A 63 14.11 2.11 14.11
CA ILE A 63 15.47 2.61 13.92
C ILE A 63 15.49 3.46 12.64
N PRO A 64 15.83 4.76 12.69
CA PRO A 64 15.94 5.60 11.49
C PRO A 64 17.14 5.18 10.62
N LEU A 65 16.88 4.94 9.33
CA LEU A 65 17.79 4.28 8.38
C LEU A 65 18.94 5.14 7.79
N TYR A 66 19.15 6.39 8.23
CA TYR A 66 20.06 7.34 7.56
C TYR A 66 21.58 7.03 7.68
N SER A 67 21.98 5.85 8.18
CA SER A 67 23.40 5.45 8.34
C SER A 67 23.64 3.93 8.20
N ILE A 68 22.99 3.25 7.25
CA ILE A 68 23.13 1.78 7.09
C ILE A 68 24.46 1.30 6.53
N SER A 69 25.37 2.17 6.11
CA SER A 69 26.59 1.73 5.44
C SER A 69 27.52 0.82 6.28
N GLN A 70 27.20 0.43 7.53
CA GLN A 70 28.09 -0.41 8.36
C GLN A 70 27.45 -1.43 9.33
N LEU A 71 26.12 -1.61 9.40
CA LEU A 71 25.55 -2.65 10.28
C LEU A 71 24.62 -3.61 9.51
N PRO A 72 24.78 -4.94 9.67
CA PRO A 72 23.91 -5.90 9.01
C PRO A 72 22.48 -5.73 9.51
N ILE A 73 21.57 -5.46 8.57
CA ILE A 73 20.12 -5.46 8.83
C ILE A 73 19.75 -6.86 9.31
N LYS A 74 18.96 -6.94 10.39
CA LYS A 74 18.42 -8.21 10.90
C LYS A 74 17.03 -8.46 10.32
N PRO A 75 16.58 -9.73 10.21
CA PRO A 75 15.20 -10.04 9.93
C PRO A 75 14.26 -9.30 10.88
N GLY A 76 13.17 -8.73 10.37
CA GLY A 76 12.31 -7.83 11.12
C GLY A 76 11.47 -6.91 10.26
N VAL A 77 10.74 -6.02 10.92
CA VAL A 77 9.97 -4.94 10.30
C VAL A 77 10.76 -3.64 10.44
N HIS A 78 10.93 -2.93 9.35
CA HIS A 78 11.73 -1.70 9.25
C HIS A 78 10.91 -0.60 8.59
N GLU A 79 11.25 0.67 8.83
CA GLU A 79 10.64 1.82 8.16
C GLU A 79 11.69 2.62 7.42
N SER A 80 11.44 2.96 6.16
CA SER A 80 12.40 3.73 5.36
C SER A 80 11.71 4.61 4.33
N ASP A 81 12.31 5.75 4.02
CA ASP A 81 11.93 6.63 2.90
C ASP A 81 12.91 6.54 1.73
N ASN A 82 13.96 5.71 1.84
CA ASN A 82 15.02 5.60 0.87
C ASN A 82 15.06 4.21 0.23
N ILE A 83 14.43 4.09 -0.95
CA ILE A 83 14.35 2.83 -1.68
C ILE A 83 15.71 2.32 -2.15
N GLU A 84 16.66 3.21 -2.44
CA GLU A 84 18.01 2.82 -2.84
C GLU A 84 18.74 2.12 -1.70
N ALA A 85 18.61 2.60 -0.46
CA ALA A 85 19.21 1.94 0.70
C ALA A 85 18.61 0.55 0.94
N ILE A 86 17.28 0.41 0.78
CA ILE A 86 16.59 -0.88 0.90
C ILE A 86 17.11 -1.86 -0.15
N LEU A 87 17.17 -1.45 -1.42
CA LEU A 87 17.55 -2.33 -2.51
C LEU A 87 19.06 -2.57 -2.60
N SER A 88 19.90 -1.64 -2.12
CA SER A 88 21.34 -1.86 -2.01
C SER A 88 21.66 -2.99 -1.04
N TYR A 89 20.91 -3.10 0.08
CA TYR A 89 21.03 -4.24 0.98
C TYR A 89 20.77 -5.57 0.24
N ALA A 90 19.71 -5.66 -0.57
CA ALA A 90 19.47 -6.84 -1.39
C ALA A 90 20.57 -7.08 -2.43
N LEU A 91 21.03 -6.06 -3.15
CA LEU A 91 22.11 -6.18 -4.14
C LEU A 91 23.43 -6.68 -3.54
N GLU A 92 23.72 -6.34 -2.29
CA GLU A 92 24.95 -6.76 -1.60
C GLU A 92 24.83 -8.14 -0.96
N ASN A 93 23.62 -8.53 -0.54
CA ASN A 93 23.44 -9.67 0.34
C ASN A 93 22.63 -10.81 -0.27
N PHE A 94 21.79 -10.58 -1.29
CA PHE A 94 20.84 -11.57 -1.83
C PHE A 94 21.41 -12.27 -3.06
N ASP A 95 20.90 -13.47 -3.33
CA ASP A 95 21.26 -14.29 -4.49
C ASP A 95 20.00 -14.92 -5.13
N ASN A 96 20.19 -15.91 -6.01
CA ASN A 96 19.12 -16.57 -6.75
C ASN A 96 18.23 -17.50 -5.90
N GLN A 97 18.55 -17.72 -4.63
CA GLN A 97 17.73 -18.45 -3.67
C GLN A 97 16.86 -17.54 -2.81
N ASP A 98 16.99 -16.22 -2.95
CA ASP A 98 16.18 -15.25 -2.21
C ASP A 98 15.07 -14.68 -3.10
N LEU A 99 14.22 -13.82 -2.53
CA LEU A 99 13.14 -13.19 -3.27
C LEU A 99 12.90 -11.77 -2.80
N VAL A 100 12.73 -10.83 -3.74
CA VAL A 100 12.23 -9.49 -3.47
C VAL A 100 10.77 -9.38 -3.90
N ILE A 101 9.91 -8.90 -3.00
CA ILE A 101 8.48 -8.73 -3.23
C ILE A 101 8.14 -7.26 -3.00
N PHE A 102 7.59 -6.61 -4.02
CA PHE A 102 7.17 -5.22 -3.96
C PHE A 102 5.64 -5.11 -3.89
N ASP A 103 5.10 -4.25 -3.05
CA ASP A 103 3.82 -3.64 -3.38
C ASP A 103 3.95 -2.80 -4.65
N VAL A 104 2.84 -2.54 -5.33
CA VAL A 104 2.83 -1.76 -6.56
C VAL A 104 2.48 -0.31 -6.30
N ASP A 105 1.29 -0.05 -5.77
CA ASP A 105 0.80 1.30 -5.53
C ASP A 105 1.56 1.91 -4.34
N GLU A 106 1.98 3.17 -4.46
CA GLU A 106 2.76 3.91 -3.45
C GLU A 106 4.13 3.29 -3.04
N VAL A 107 4.54 2.19 -3.69
CA VAL A 107 5.91 1.64 -3.61
C VAL A 107 6.63 1.73 -4.94
N LEU A 108 6.07 1.12 -6.01
CA LEU A 108 6.67 1.18 -7.35
C LEU A 108 6.23 2.44 -8.08
N ILE A 109 4.92 2.69 -8.06
CA ILE A 109 4.28 3.72 -8.85
C ILE A 109 3.21 4.45 -8.03
N THR A 110 2.88 5.65 -8.45
CA THR A 110 1.80 6.46 -7.87
C THR A 110 1.00 7.10 -9.00
N GLY A 111 -0.29 7.27 -8.73
CA GLY A 111 -1.20 7.95 -9.65
C GLY A 111 -1.06 9.46 -9.51
N LEU A 112 -0.85 10.15 -10.62
CA LEU A 112 -0.97 11.60 -10.66
C LEU A 112 -2.42 11.95 -10.98
N ASP A 113 -3.28 11.98 -9.97
CA ASP A 113 -4.67 12.38 -10.16
C ASP A 113 -5.05 13.65 -9.37
N PRO A 114 -5.70 14.64 -10.01
CA PRO A 114 -6.18 15.83 -9.32
C PRO A 114 -7.23 15.52 -8.23
N TYR A 115 -7.99 14.42 -8.36
CA TYR A 115 -8.97 14.01 -7.36
C TYR A 115 -8.34 13.92 -5.98
N TYR A 116 -7.18 13.27 -5.93
CA TYR A 116 -6.48 12.99 -4.70
C TYR A 116 -6.16 14.28 -3.92
N PHE A 117 -5.70 15.32 -4.62
CA PHE A 117 -5.35 16.60 -3.98
C PHE A 117 -6.54 17.43 -3.57
N GLU A 118 -7.53 17.57 -4.46
CA GLU A 118 -8.60 18.53 -4.26
C GLU A 118 -9.76 17.96 -3.45
N HIS A 119 -10.03 16.68 -3.59
CA HIS A 119 -11.19 16.07 -2.96
C HIS A 119 -10.81 15.12 -1.83
N CYS A 120 -9.85 14.24 -2.08
CA CYS A 120 -9.52 13.14 -1.18
C CYS A 120 -8.79 13.60 0.08
N LEU A 121 -7.61 14.22 -0.06
CA LEU A 121 -6.83 14.72 1.07
C LEU A 121 -7.60 15.74 1.92
N LYS A 122 -8.39 16.60 1.26
CA LYS A 122 -9.18 17.64 1.91
C LYS A 122 -10.51 17.14 2.48
N LYS A 123 -10.87 15.86 2.26
CA LYS A 123 -12.19 15.29 2.61
C LYS A 123 -13.35 16.20 2.19
N SER A 124 -13.31 16.67 0.95
CA SER A 124 -14.30 17.61 0.41
C SER A 124 -15.73 17.05 0.45
N ALA A 125 -16.74 17.92 0.30
CA ALA A 125 -18.13 17.50 0.22
C ALA A 125 -18.37 16.46 -0.90
N LEU A 126 -17.73 16.65 -2.06
CA LEU A 126 -17.81 15.70 -3.17
C LEU A 126 -17.22 14.33 -2.81
N HIS A 127 -16.07 14.31 -2.11
CA HIS A 127 -15.46 13.08 -1.62
C HIS A 127 -16.40 12.35 -0.65
N ASN A 128 -16.89 13.04 0.38
CA ASN A 128 -17.81 12.44 1.34
C ASN A 128 -19.10 11.94 0.68
N HIS A 129 -19.61 12.66 -0.33
CA HIS A 129 -20.79 12.24 -1.08
C HIS A 129 -20.53 11.00 -1.92
N LEU A 130 -19.41 10.92 -2.65
CA LEU A 130 -19.00 9.74 -3.40
C LEU A 130 -18.85 8.51 -2.51
N PHE A 131 -18.15 8.64 -1.39
CA PHE A 131 -17.90 7.53 -0.47
C PHE A 131 -19.10 7.23 0.45
N SER A 132 -20.19 7.98 0.34
CA SER A 132 -21.49 7.62 0.92
C SER A 132 -22.38 6.80 -0.02
N GLN A 133 -21.96 6.61 -1.27
CA GLN A 133 -22.69 5.80 -2.25
C GLN A 133 -22.49 4.30 -2.01
N ASN A 134 -23.20 3.48 -2.79
CA ASN A 134 -23.02 2.03 -2.77
C ASN A 134 -21.66 1.61 -3.38
N GLU A 135 -21.29 0.34 -3.14
CA GLU A 135 -20.03 -0.24 -3.62
C GLU A 135 -19.90 -0.17 -5.15
N ASP A 136 -20.97 -0.43 -5.89
CA ASP A 136 -20.94 -0.39 -7.37
C ASP A 136 -20.53 1.00 -7.91
N THR A 137 -21.03 2.07 -7.29
CA THR A 137 -20.69 3.44 -7.69
C THR A 137 -19.23 3.75 -7.38
N ILE A 138 -18.74 3.28 -6.24
CA ILE A 138 -17.35 3.44 -5.82
C ILE A 138 -16.43 2.64 -6.76
N ASP A 139 -16.79 1.42 -7.11
CA ASP A 139 -16.04 0.57 -8.04
C ASP A 139 -16.00 1.17 -9.45
N GLN A 140 -17.10 1.76 -9.94
CA GLN A 140 -17.11 2.50 -11.21
C GLN A 140 -16.19 3.72 -11.16
N PHE A 141 -16.16 4.46 -10.05
CA PHE A 141 -15.21 5.55 -9.88
C PHE A 141 -13.76 5.05 -9.93
N PHE A 142 -13.42 4.01 -9.16
CA PHE A 142 -12.06 3.45 -9.18
C PHE A 142 -11.67 2.92 -10.55
N LEU A 143 -12.61 2.31 -11.27
CA LEU A 143 -12.38 1.88 -12.64
C LEU A 143 -12.07 3.06 -13.55
N TYR A 144 -12.85 4.14 -13.48
CA TYR A 144 -12.57 5.36 -14.22
C TYR A 144 -11.17 5.89 -13.89
N MET A 145 -10.83 5.97 -12.60
CA MET A 145 -9.51 6.41 -12.15
C MET A 145 -8.38 5.50 -12.63
N PHE A 146 -8.63 4.20 -12.82
CA PHE A 146 -7.64 3.26 -13.32
C PHE A 146 -7.47 3.34 -14.84
N LEU A 147 -8.57 3.50 -15.59
CA LEU A 147 -8.58 3.53 -17.06
C LEU A 147 -8.31 4.91 -17.66
N SER A 148 -8.52 5.98 -16.91
CA SER A 148 -8.41 7.35 -17.41
C SER A 148 -7.02 7.59 -17.99
N LYS A 149 -6.93 7.73 -19.32
CA LYS A 149 -5.71 8.13 -20.03
C LYS A 149 -5.13 9.45 -19.52
N SER A 150 -5.99 10.25 -18.89
CA SER A 150 -5.68 11.51 -18.23
C SER A 150 -5.01 11.36 -16.86
N ARG A 151 -4.86 10.13 -16.34
CA ARG A 151 -4.08 9.83 -15.13
C ARG A 151 -2.69 9.31 -15.51
N PRO A 152 -1.67 10.19 -15.62
CA PRO A 152 -0.32 9.70 -15.80
C PRO A 152 0.10 8.95 -14.53
N TRP A 153 0.57 7.72 -14.72
CA TRP A 153 1.27 6.99 -13.67
C TRP A 153 2.74 7.38 -13.72
N THR A 154 3.35 7.54 -12.56
CA THR A 154 4.79 7.82 -12.45
C THR A 154 5.41 6.93 -11.40
N TYR A 155 6.73 6.79 -11.45
CA TYR A 155 7.49 6.14 -10.39
C TYR A 155 7.34 6.88 -9.06
N MET A 156 7.28 6.12 -7.98
CA MET A 156 7.53 6.67 -6.65
C MET A 156 8.97 7.17 -6.54
N ASP A 157 9.92 6.46 -7.13
CA ASP A 157 11.32 6.85 -7.25
C ASP A 157 11.87 6.55 -8.65
N ASN A 158 12.46 7.55 -9.31
CA ASN A 158 12.93 7.42 -10.68
C ASN A 158 14.08 6.40 -10.85
N ARG A 159 14.70 5.94 -9.76
CA ARG A 159 15.76 4.91 -9.78
C ARG A 159 15.22 3.49 -9.78
N LEU A 160 13.94 3.28 -9.45
CA LEU A 160 13.33 1.95 -9.30
C LEU A 160 13.54 1.03 -10.52
N PRO A 161 13.29 1.47 -11.77
CA PRO A 161 13.47 0.59 -12.92
C PRO A 161 14.90 0.07 -13.05
N GLU A 162 15.90 0.94 -12.84
CA GLU A 162 17.30 0.55 -12.89
C GLU A 162 17.71 -0.39 -11.75
N LEU A 163 17.24 -0.11 -10.53
CA LEU A 163 17.53 -0.96 -9.36
C LEU A 163 16.90 -2.36 -9.51
N ILE A 164 15.67 -2.45 -9.99
CA ILE A 164 14.99 -3.74 -10.26
C ILE A 164 15.72 -4.50 -11.38
N LYS A 165 16.08 -3.83 -12.48
CA LYS A 165 16.86 -4.44 -13.57
C LYS A 165 18.21 -4.96 -13.05
N LYS A 166 18.88 -4.24 -12.15
CA LYS A 166 20.14 -4.68 -11.51
C LYS A 166 19.94 -5.96 -10.69
N LEU A 167 18.92 -6.01 -9.81
CA LEU A 167 18.59 -7.21 -9.02
C LEU A 167 18.35 -8.42 -9.92
N GLN A 168 17.49 -8.26 -10.93
CA GLN A 168 17.18 -9.32 -11.89
C GLN A 168 18.41 -9.77 -12.69
N SER A 169 19.30 -8.84 -13.08
CA SER A 169 20.54 -9.18 -13.81
C SER A 169 21.55 -9.96 -12.98
N GLN A 170 21.51 -9.82 -11.64
CA GLN A 170 22.27 -10.64 -10.70
C GLN A 170 21.60 -11.98 -10.38
N GLY A 171 20.47 -12.27 -11.04
CA GLY A 171 19.71 -13.50 -10.84
C GLY A 171 18.86 -13.50 -9.58
N ILE A 172 18.66 -12.36 -8.91
CA ILE A 172 17.77 -12.23 -7.74
C ILE A 172 16.32 -12.16 -8.22
N PRO A 173 15.46 -13.15 -7.90
CA PRO A 173 14.05 -13.13 -8.24
C PRO A 173 13.33 -11.90 -7.68
N CYS A 174 12.52 -11.24 -8.51
CA CYS A 174 11.68 -10.10 -8.11
C CYS A 174 10.24 -10.32 -8.57
N ILE A 175 9.27 -10.10 -7.69
CA ILE A 175 7.83 -10.10 -8.02
C ILE A 175 7.13 -8.90 -7.39
N ALA A 176 5.89 -8.66 -7.81
CA ALA A 176 5.01 -7.70 -7.17
C ALA A 176 3.78 -8.36 -6.52
N ASN A 177 3.20 -7.71 -5.51
CA ASN A 177 1.98 -8.11 -4.82
C ASN A 177 1.11 -6.89 -4.52
N THR A 178 0.08 -6.66 -5.33
CA THR A 178 -0.88 -5.54 -5.22
C THR A 178 -2.20 -6.01 -4.63
N ALA A 179 -2.85 -5.15 -3.85
CA ALA A 179 -4.22 -5.38 -3.37
C ALA A 179 -5.29 -5.25 -4.47
N LEU A 180 -4.92 -4.85 -5.69
CA LEU A 180 -5.83 -4.64 -6.80
C LEU A 180 -6.63 -5.91 -7.14
N ASN A 181 -7.93 -5.73 -7.42
CA ASN A 181 -8.82 -6.81 -7.84
C ASN A 181 -8.53 -7.21 -9.29
N PRO A 182 -8.44 -8.52 -9.61
CA PRO A 182 -8.30 -8.99 -11.00
C PRO A 182 -9.47 -8.60 -11.90
N THR A 183 -10.65 -8.38 -11.32
CA THR A 183 -11.84 -7.92 -12.03
C THR A 183 -12.37 -6.68 -11.31
N ILE A 184 -12.53 -5.59 -12.05
CA ILE A 184 -13.22 -4.39 -11.58
C ILE A 184 -14.44 -4.22 -12.48
N ASN A 185 -15.63 -4.33 -11.90
CA ASN A 185 -16.92 -4.35 -12.60
C ASN A 185 -17.03 -5.50 -13.65
N PRO A 186 -17.69 -6.62 -13.30
CA PRO A 186 -17.79 -7.79 -14.18
C PRO A 186 -18.56 -7.52 -15.48
N VAL A 187 -19.37 -6.46 -15.54
CA VAL A 187 -20.15 -6.11 -16.74
C VAL A 187 -19.25 -5.63 -17.87
N LEU A 188 -18.16 -4.92 -17.54
CA LEU A 188 -17.30 -4.28 -18.54
C LEU A 188 -16.22 -5.21 -19.10
N ASN A 189 -16.05 -6.41 -18.52
CA ASN A 189 -15.09 -7.44 -18.95
C ASN A 189 -13.66 -6.90 -19.19
N ILE A 190 -13.18 -6.08 -18.26
CA ILE A 190 -11.87 -5.43 -18.36
C ILE A 190 -10.81 -6.33 -17.73
N ASP A 191 -9.78 -6.66 -18.50
CA ASP A 191 -8.60 -7.40 -18.03
C ASP A 191 -7.65 -6.47 -17.27
N VAL A 192 -8.01 -6.16 -16.03
CA VAL A 192 -7.24 -5.33 -15.10
C VAL A 192 -5.80 -5.85 -14.91
N PRO A 193 -5.56 -7.18 -14.79
CA PRO A 193 -4.22 -7.74 -14.71
C PRO A 193 -3.33 -7.39 -15.89
N THR A 194 -3.82 -7.58 -17.12
CA THR A 194 -3.06 -7.22 -18.33
C THR A 194 -2.78 -5.72 -18.38
N LEU A 195 -3.77 -4.88 -18.04
CA LEU A 195 -3.58 -3.42 -18.00
C LEU A 195 -2.49 -3.02 -16.99
N ARG A 196 -2.50 -3.59 -15.79
CA ARG A 196 -1.49 -3.33 -14.76
C ARG A 196 -0.09 -3.77 -15.21
N VAL A 197 0.04 -4.95 -15.82
CA VAL A 197 1.31 -5.43 -16.38
C VAL A 197 1.83 -4.47 -17.46
N ASN A 198 0.98 -4.10 -18.41
CA ASN A 198 1.36 -3.19 -19.50
C ASN A 198 1.72 -1.79 -18.99
N MET A 199 1.02 -1.30 -17.97
CA MET A 199 1.34 -0.05 -17.31
C MET A 199 2.73 -0.08 -16.69
N LEU A 200 3.07 -1.11 -15.91
CA LEU A 200 4.42 -1.23 -15.34
C LEU A 200 5.50 -1.34 -16.42
N ARG A 201 5.23 -2.06 -17.51
CA ARG A 201 6.14 -2.15 -18.65
C ARG A 201 6.36 -0.82 -19.37
N SER A 202 5.31 -0.01 -19.50
CA SER A 202 5.43 1.36 -20.04
C SER A 202 6.31 2.26 -19.17
N LEU A 203 6.50 1.84 -17.93
CA LEU A 203 7.38 2.40 -16.93
C LEU A 203 8.63 1.53 -16.73
N ASP A 204 9.10 0.80 -17.74
CA ASP A 204 10.37 0.06 -17.69
C ASP A 204 10.49 -0.99 -16.55
N ILE A 205 9.39 -1.38 -15.91
CA ILE A 205 9.31 -2.38 -14.83
C ILE A 205 8.62 -3.62 -15.39
N ASP A 206 9.31 -4.76 -15.37
CA ASP A 206 8.80 -6.04 -15.88
C ASP A 206 9.22 -7.19 -14.97
N PHE A 207 8.25 -7.90 -14.41
CA PHE A 207 8.46 -9.04 -13.50
C PHE A 207 8.28 -10.40 -14.21
N ALA A 208 7.86 -10.42 -15.48
CA ALA A 208 7.54 -11.66 -16.19
C ALA A 208 8.75 -12.59 -16.35
N LYS A 209 9.96 -12.01 -16.37
CA LYS A 209 11.22 -12.74 -16.53
C LYS A 209 11.62 -13.54 -15.31
N THR A 210 11.06 -13.26 -14.13
CA THR A 210 11.41 -13.97 -12.90
C THR A 210 10.98 -15.43 -12.95
N PHE A 211 9.81 -15.71 -13.51
CA PHE A 211 9.25 -17.06 -13.62
C PHE A 211 8.69 -17.31 -15.03
N PRO A 212 9.54 -17.47 -16.05
CA PRO A 212 9.12 -17.46 -17.46
C PRO A 212 8.20 -18.64 -17.83
N HIS A 213 8.23 -19.73 -17.07
CA HIS A 213 7.38 -20.92 -17.28
C HIS A 213 6.08 -20.88 -16.48
N PHE A 214 5.88 -19.88 -15.63
CA PHE A 214 4.72 -19.73 -14.78
C PHE A 214 4.17 -18.32 -14.97
N LEU A 215 3.41 -18.11 -16.04
CA LEU A 215 2.94 -16.77 -16.42
C LEU A 215 1.58 -16.40 -15.83
N SER A 216 0.75 -17.37 -15.46
CA SER A 216 -0.58 -17.09 -14.91
C SER A 216 -1.08 -18.24 -14.02
N TRP A 217 -1.77 -17.89 -12.93
CA TRP A 217 -2.46 -18.86 -12.08
C TRP A 217 -3.54 -18.21 -11.22
N ASP A 218 -4.68 -18.86 -11.07
CA ASP A 218 -5.90 -18.31 -10.49
C ASP A 218 -6.11 -18.64 -9.01
N PHE A 219 -5.08 -19.07 -8.26
CA PHE A 219 -5.19 -19.40 -6.83
C PHE A 219 -6.36 -20.36 -6.50
N ASN A 220 -6.71 -21.26 -7.41
CA ASN A 220 -7.83 -22.19 -7.25
C ASN A 220 -7.73 -23.17 -6.07
N THR A 221 -6.57 -23.25 -5.41
CA THR A 221 -6.34 -24.06 -4.20
C THR A 221 -6.46 -23.27 -2.89
N LEU A 222 -6.63 -21.95 -2.98
CA LEU A 222 -6.75 -21.09 -1.80
C LEU A 222 -8.08 -21.32 -1.08
N ASP A 223 -8.05 -21.37 0.25
CA ASP A 223 -9.27 -21.43 1.06
C ASP A 223 -10.14 -20.19 0.81
N LEU A 224 -11.40 -20.44 0.42
CA LEU A 224 -12.40 -19.40 0.16
C LEU A 224 -12.65 -18.49 1.37
N THR A 225 -12.39 -18.98 2.60
CA THR A 225 -12.53 -18.15 3.82
C THR A 225 -11.53 -16.99 3.88
N HIS A 226 -10.45 -17.04 3.10
CA HIS A 226 -9.45 -15.98 2.99
C HIS A 226 -9.72 -15.00 1.86
N ILE A 227 -10.69 -15.30 0.98
CA ILE A 227 -11.05 -14.48 -0.16
C ILE A 227 -12.07 -13.43 0.29
N LEU A 228 -11.67 -12.16 0.29
CA LEU A 228 -12.52 -11.08 0.80
C LEU A 228 -13.43 -10.46 -0.26
N LYS A 229 -12.92 -10.32 -1.49
CA LYS A 229 -13.62 -9.68 -2.63
C LYS A 229 -13.68 -10.64 -3.82
N GLU A 230 -12.59 -10.78 -4.58
CA GLU A 230 -12.49 -11.68 -5.74
C GLU A 230 -11.37 -12.69 -5.55
N ARG A 231 -11.40 -13.79 -6.32
CA ARG A 231 -10.33 -14.78 -6.26
C ARG A 231 -9.00 -14.14 -6.70
N PRO A 232 -7.90 -14.28 -5.93
CA PRO A 232 -6.61 -13.76 -6.33
C PRO A 232 -6.12 -14.33 -7.66
N LEU A 233 -5.25 -13.59 -8.34
CA LEU A 233 -4.63 -14.01 -9.59
C LEU A 233 -3.13 -13.73 -9.53
N PHE A 234 -2.32 -14.65 -10.04
CA PHE A 234 -0.95 -14.37 -10.41
C PHE A 234 -0.88 -14.16 -11.92
N LYS A 235 -0.25 -13.08 -12.38
CA LYS A 235 0.00 -12.83 -13.80
C LYS A 235 1.36 -12.15 -13.99
N GLU A 236 2.23 -12.78 -14.79
CA GLU A 236 3.48 -12.21 -15.30
C GLU A 236 4.37 -11.59 -14.19
N GLY A 237 4.50 -12.30 -13.07
CA GLY A 237 5.31 -11.84 -11.92
C GLY A 237 4.57 -10.93 -10.94
N ILE A 238 3.26 -10.73 -11.10
CA ILE A 238 2.44 -9.89 -10.23
C ILE A 238 1.34 -10.72 -9.59
N ILE A 239 1.25 -10.69 -8.26
CA ILE A 239 0.12 -11.19 -7.48
C ILE A 239 -0.91 -10.06 -7.36
N PHE A 240 -2.14 -10.33 -7.76
CA PHE A 240 -3.33 -9.52 -7.53
C PHE A 240 -4.07 -10.16 -6.36
N SER A 241 -3.82 -9.67 -5.15
CA SER A 241 -4.31 -10.32 -3.94
C SER A 241 -5.79 -10.09 -3.68
N SER A 242 -6.44 -9.15 -4.38
CA SER A 242 -7.86 -8.83 -4.21
C SER A 242 -8.27 -8.68 -2.74
N GLU A 243 -7.51 -7.85 -2.02
CA GLU A 243 -7.64 -7.62 -0.57
C GLU A 243 -7.42 -8.85 0.33
N THR A 244 -7.23 -10.06 -0.20
CA THR A 244 -6.71 -11.18 0.59
C THR A 244 -5.37 -10.76 1.19
N PRO A 245 -5.13 -11.03 2.48
CA PRO A 245 -3.87 -10.69 3.13
C PRO A 245 -2.66 -11.17 2.32
N LYS A 246 -1.77 -10.23 1.97
CA LYS A 246 -0.68 -10.49 1.01
C LYS A 246 0.18 -11.70 1.38
N TYR A 247 0.46 -11.90 2.67
CA TYR A 247 1.21 -13.06 3.15
C TYR A 247 0.56 -14.40 2.77
N ILE A 248 -0.77 -14.48 2.74
CA ILE A 248 -1.50 -15.71 2.36
C ILE A 248 -1.26 -16.00 0.88
N THR A 249 -1.45 -15.00 0.02
CA THR A 249 -1.21 -15.16 -1.43
C THR A 249 0.25 -15.46 -1.74
N THR A 250 1.19 -14.88 -1.00
CA THR A 250 2.62 -15.17 -1.14
C THR A 250 2.94 -16.62 -0.77
N LEU A 251 2.47 -17.11 0.38
CA LEU A 251 2.72 -18.49 0.82
C LEU A 251 2.05 -19.52 -0.09
N GLU A 252 0.83 -19.24 -0.55
CA GLU A 252 0.10 -20.11 -1.46
C GLU A 252 0.77 -20.17 -2.85
N LEU A 253 1.36 -19.05 -3.31
CA LEU A 253 2.22 -19.04 -4.49
C LEU A 253 3.49 -19.88 -4.30
N PHE A 254 4.18 -19.76 -3.15
CA PHE A 254 5.38 -20.56 -2.86
C PHE A 254 5.09 -22.05 -2.92
N LYS A 255 4.00 -22.48 -2.27
CA LYS A 255 3.51 -23.85 -2.31
C LYS A 255 3.19 -24.32 -3.73
N LYS A 256 2.48 -23.50 -4.51
CA LYS A 256 2.13 -23.83 -5.89
C LYS A 256 3.35 -24.01 -6.79
N MET A 257 4.36 -23.15 -6.62
CA MET A 257 5.58 -23.18 -7.41
C MET A 257 6.60 -24.21 -6.90
N GLY A 258 6.39 -24.79 -5.73
CA GLY A 258 7.35 -25.68 -5.08
C GLY A 258 8.65 -24.98 -4.70
N ILE A 259 8.60 -23.67 -4.41
CA ILE A 259 9.77 -22.87 -4.02
C ILE A 259 9.74 -22.58 -2.52
N LYS A 260 10.93 -22.44 -1.94
CA LYS A 260 11.12 -21.96 -0.57
C LYS A 260 12.33 -21.01 -0.56
N PRO A 261 12.13 -19.69 -0.77
CA PRO A 261 13.23 -18.75 -0.73
C PRO A 261 13.96 -18.82 0.61
N ARG A 262 15.28 -18.65 0.62
CA ARG A 262 16.07 -18.60 1.86
C ARG A 262 15.74 -17.33 2.63
N ARG A 263 15.75 -16.18 1.95
CA ARG A 263 15.31 -14.89 2.48
C ARG A 263 14.24 -14.26 1.60
N VAL A 264 13.41 -13.43 2.23
CA VAL A 264 12.43 -12.59 1.56
C VAL A 264 12.67 -11.13 1.97
N LEU A 265 12.79 -10.24 0.99
CA LEU A 265 12.70 -8.80 1.17
C LEU A 265 11.32 -8.35 0.71
N PHE A 266 10.45 -7.94 1.64
CA PHE A 266 9.13 -7.42 1.32
C PHE A 266 9.09 -5.91 1.52
N ILE A 267 8.53 -5.17 0.56
CA ILE A 267 8.47 -3.71 0.58
C ILE A 267 7.03 -3.31 0.30
N ASP A 268 6.38 -2.65 1.25
CA ASP A 268 4.98 -2.24 1.20
C ASP A 268 4.86 -0.85 1.81
N ASP A 269 3.90 -0.04 1.39
CA ASP A 269 3.69 1.29 1.98
C ASP A 269 2.84 1.23 3.26
N HIS A 270 2.19 0.09 3.53
CA HIS A 270 1.40 -0.13 4.73
C HIS A 270 2.15 -0.95 5.78
N TYR A 271 2.33 -0.35 6.97
CA TYR A 271 3.00 -1.00 8.09
C TYR A 271 2.37 -2.34 8.50
N ASP A 272 1.04 -2.47 8.49
CA ASP A 272 0.39 -3.72 8.87
C ASP A 272 0.65 -4.86 7.86
N ASN A 273 0.73 -4.55 6.56
CA ASN A 273 1.13 -5.53 5.56
C ASN A 273 2.57 -5.99 5.82
N ALA A 274 3.48 -5.03 6.05
CA ALA A 274 4.87 -5.33 6.36
C ALA A 274 5.02 -6.19 7.63
N ARG A 275 4.32 -5.82 8.70
CA ARG A 275 4.30 -6.55 9.96
C ARG A 275 3.77 -7.97 9.79
N LEU A 276 2.59 -8.14 9.18
CA LEU A 276 1.98 -9.45 8.99
C LEU A 276 2.81 -10.33 8.06
N MET A 277 3.43 -9.76 7.01
CA MET A 277 4.34 -10.51 6.15
C MET A 277 5.53 -11.06 6.94
N TYR A 278 6.20 -10.21 7.74
CA TYR A 278 7.29 -10.65 8.60
C TYR A 278 6.85 -11.73 9.60
N GLU A 279 5.80 -11.47 10.37
CA GLU A 279 5.32 -12.39 11.42
C GLU A 279 4.98 -13.77 10.82
N ARG A 280 4.28 -13.79 9.67
CA ARG A 280 3.79 -15.02 9.07
C ARG A 280 4.87 -15.81 8.35
N LEU A 281 5.76 -15.17 7.60
CA LEU A 281 6.87 -15.87 6.94
C LEU A 281 7.89 -16.38 7.97
N SER A 282 8.12 -15.65 9.06
CA SER A 282 9.02 -16.11 10.14
C SER A 282 8.52 -17.38 10.82
N LEU A 283 7.19 -17.52 11.00
CA LEU A 283 6.58 -18.75 11.53
C LEU A 283 6.79 -19.96 10.61
N GLU A 284 6.90 -19.74 9.30
CA GLU A 284 7.24 -20.77 8.30
C GLU A 284 8.75 -21.05 8.20
N GLY A 285 9.56 -20.40 9.06
CA GLY A 285 11.01 -20.55 9.13
C GLY A 285 11.75 -19.84 7.99
N LEU A 286 11.17 -18.78 7.42
CA LEU A 286 11.80 -17.95 6.39
C LEU A 286 12.45 -16.72 7.04
N GLU A 287 13.67 -16.37 6.61
CA GLU A 287 14.28 -15.10 7.01
C GLU A 287 13.60 -13.95 6.25
N CYS A 288 12.82 -13.12 6.95
CA CYS A 288 12.04 -12.05 6.32
C CYS A 288 12.53 -10.67 6.76
N TYR A 289 12.80 -9.82 5.78
CA TYR A 289 13.15 -8.41 5.92
C TYR A 289 11.99 -7.62 5.34
N SER A 290 11.13 -7.07 6.19
CA SER A 290 9.96 -6.35 5.74
C SER A 290 10.13 -4.85 5.95
N PHE A 291 9.88 -4.05 4.93
CA PHE A 291 9.96 -2.61 4.97
C PHE A 291 8.59 -1.99 4.76
N CYS A 292 8.21 -1.11 5.68
CA CYS A 292 7.20 -0.09 5.47
C CYS A 292 7.88 1.10 4.76
N TYR A 293 7.67 1.21 3.46
CA TYR A 293 8.24 2.26 2.63
C TYR A 293 7.31 3.47 2.58
N SER A 294 7.79 4.61 3.03
CA SER A 294 7.05 5.88 2.89
C SER A 294 7.97 6.93 2.32
N LYS A 295 7.78 7.33 1.06
CA LYS A 295 8.62 8.37 0.49
C LYS A 295 8.20 9.75 0.99
N LYS A 296 8.70 10.12 2.17
CA LYS A 296 8.44 11.42 2.83
C LYS A 296 8.96 12.63 2.05
N LYS A 297 9.85 12.41 1.08
CA LYS A 297 10.50 13.43 0.23
C LYS A 297 10.16 13.29 -1.25
N THR A 298 8.95 12.87 -1.60
CA THR A 298 8.50 12.98 -3.00
C THR A 298 8.38 14.45 -3.39
N LYS A 299 8.73 14.73 -4.64
CA LYS A 299 8.29 15.95 -5.31
C LYS A 299 6.77 16.03 -5.10
N PRO A 300 6.20 17.13 -4.57
CA PRO A 300 4.76 17.20 -4.34
C PRO A 300 4.04 16.82 -5.63
N LEU A 301 3.12 15.86 -5.58
CA LEU A 301 2.47 15.33 -6.78
C LEU A 301 1.79 16.43 -7.63
N ARG A 302 1.37 17.55 -7.00
CA ARG A 302 0.90 18.77 -7.69
C ARG A 302 1.90 19.36 -8.69
N SER A 303 3.20 19.22 -8.42
CA SER A 303 4.29 19.77 -9.23
C SER A 303 4.57 19.00 -10.52
N TYR A 304 3.84 17.91 -10.78
CA TYR A 304 3.82 17.24 -12.07
C TYR A 304 2.85 17.89 -13.07
N PHE A 305 2.04 18.85 -12.61
CA PHE A 305 1.07 19.55 -13.45
C PHE A 305 1.38 21.04 -13.53
N THR A 306 1.21 21.62 -14.72
CA THR A 306 0.95 23.07 -14.80
C THR A 306 -0.39 23.38 -14.14
N GLU A 307 -0.60 24.64 -13.76
CA GLU A 307 -1.87 25.02 -13.15
C GLU A 307 -3.06 24.75 -14.08
N GLU A 308 -2.90 25.10 -15.35
CA GLU A 308 -3.88 24.88 -16.42
C GLU A 308 -4.17 23.39 -16.65
N ALA A 309 -3.13 22.54 -16.74
CA ALA A 309 -3.32 21.10 -16.95
C ALA A 309 -4.07 20.47 -15.77
N PHE A 310 -3.70 20.82 -14.55
CA PHE A 310 -4.36 20.32 -13.34
C PHE A 310 -5.84 20.72 -13.29
N ASN A 311 -6.15 22.00 -13.49
CA ASN A 311 -7.52 22.50 -13.45
C ASN A 311 -8.38 21.86 -14.55
N ARG A 312 -7.80 21.63 -15.73
CA ARG A 312 -8.48 20.92 -16.82
C ARG A 312 -8.80 19.47 -16.45
N GLU A 313 -7.82 18.72 -15.92
CA GLU A 313 -8.04 17.32 -15.55
C GLU A 313 -8.99 17.18 -14.34
N LEU A 314 -8.90 18.08 -13.36
CA LEU A 314 -9.85 18.17 -12.24
C LEU A 314 -11.28 18.40 -12.74
N LYS A 315 -11.48 19.35 -13.66
CA LYS A 315 -12.81 19.65 -14.19
C LYS A 315 -13.43 18.49 -14.95
N LYS A 316 -12.66 17.75 -15.75
CA LYS A 316 -13.15 16.53 -16.43
C LYS A 316 -13.65 15.49 -15.43
N LEU A 317 -12.89 15.31 -14.37
CA LEU A 317 -13.17 14.37 -13.30
C LEU A 317 -14.40 14.77 -12.47
N GLU A 318 -14.56 16.05 -12.14
CA GLU A 318 -15.76 16.56 -11.47
C GLU A 318 -17.01 16.33 -12.34
N ILE A 319 -16.93 16.61 -13.65
CA ILE A 319 -18.03 16.32 -14.59
C ILE A 319 -18.37 14.82 -14.61
N PHE A 320 -17.35 13.95 -14.62
CA PHE A 320 -17.56 12.51 -14.54
C PHE A 320 -18.28 12.12 -13.23
N LEU A 321 -17.80 12.63 -12.10
CA LEU A 321 -18.39 12.37 -10.79
C LEU A 321 -19.84 12.84 -10.69
N GLU A 322 -20.15 14.05 -11.18
CA GLU A 322 -21.52 14.54 -11.23
C GLU A 322 -22.44 13.62 -12.03
N ARG A 323 -21.99 13.11 -13.18
CA ARG A 323 -22.77 12.16 -13.99
C ARG A 323 -22.96 10.82 -13.28
N LEU A 324 -21.88 10.30 -12.69
CA LEU A 324 -21.88 9.05 -11.93
C LEU A 324 -22.87 9.13 -10.76
N LEU A 325 -22.82 10.21 -9.98
CA LEU A 325 -23.65 10.41 -8.79
C LEU A 325 -25.13 10.66 -9.13
N ASN A 326 -25.41 11.28 -10.27
CA ASN A 326 -26.78 11.51 -10.75
C ASN A 326 -27.38 10.32 -11.53
N LYS A 327 -26.74 9.13 -11.48
CA LYS A 327 -27.15 7.92 -12.23
C LYS A 327 -27.29 8.16 -13.74
N GLY A 328 -26.47 9.05 -14.30
CA GLY A 328 -26.37 9.22 -15.74
C GLY A 328 -25.83 7.95 -16.41
N ASN A 329 -26.01 7.83 -17.73
CA ASN A 329 -25.39 6.75 -18.50
C ASN A 329 -23.86 6.93 -18.50
N VAL A 330 -23.17 6.23 -17.61
CA VAL A 330 -21.72 6.25 -17.45
C VAL A 330 -21.00 5.38 -18.49
N GLU A 331 -21.68 4.44 -19.15
CA GLU A 331 -21.08 3.60 -20.19
C GLU A 331 -20.59 4.44 -21.38
N GLU A 332 -21.33 5.49 -21.73
CA GLU A 332 -20.92 6.45 -22.77
C GLU A 332 -19.62 7.18 -22.39
N LEU A 333 -19.37 7.40 -21.09
CA LEU A 333 -18.12 8.02 -20.62
C LEU A 333 -16.94 7.06 -20.76
N PHE A 334 -17.12 5.78 -20.40
CA PHE A 334 -16.09 4.77 -20.58
C PHE A 334 -15.75 4.52 -22.06
N SER A 335 -16.73 4.61 -22.96
CA SER A 335 -16.50 4.45 -24.40
C SER A 335 -15.61 5.52 -25.04
N LYS A 336 -15.42 6.65 -24.35
CA LYS A 336 -14.59 7.79 -24.79
C LYS A 336 -13.21 7.83 -24.12
N LEU A 337 -12.94 6.93 -23.17
CA LEU A 337 -11.63 6.73 -22.55
C LEU A 337 -10.77 5.81 -23.41
#